data_AF-A0A3D3HH34-F1
#
_entry.id   AF-A0A3D3HH34-F1
#
_cell.length_a   1.000
_cell.length_b   1.000
_cell.length_c   1.000
_cell.angle_alpha   90.00
_cell.angle_beta   90.00
_cell.angle_gamma   90.00
#
_symmetry.space_group_name_H-M   'P 1'
#
loop_
_entity.id
_entity.type
_entity.pdbx_description
1 polymer ?
#
loop_
_entity_poly.entity_id
_entity_poly.type
_entity_poly.pdbx_seq_one_letter_code
_entity_poly.pdbx_strand_id
1 'polypeptide(L)'
;MKKYILLLIFCIILGTAFGQDAILTLNSPLSGNQNKVARDAIIMNPGFSYTPSSGNAFTASINAGLILPVTYSSGDPYASPNYLLDTAYLPGYQTGSPSVSPTGASVYEIPLFAPQGTGGMDPDLSIVYNSQTGNGILGPGFTLSGMSIISRINLPYYARNESPELLDNLDKQFALDGNRLVLISGSHAQNGAVYKTENETFSVITFFGTFGSGSEWFQVKTKDGRTIEYGNGTYSKITENPVFY
;
A
#
# COMPACT_ATOMS: atom_id res chain seq x y z
N MET A 1 -51.45 12.79 -32.22
CA MET A 1 -50.06 13.28 -32.40
C MET A 1 -49.74 14.53 -31.58
N LYS A 2 -50.59 15.57 -31.52
CA LYS A 2 -50.31 16.81 -30.74
C LYS A 2 -50.14 16.64 -29.21
N LYS A 3 -50.76 15.62 -28.58
CA LYS A 3 -50.65 15.40 -27.11
C LYS A 3 -49.33 14.77 -26.65
N TYR A 4 -48.61 14.06 -27.54
CA TYR A 4 -47.33 13.43 -27.20
C TYR A 4 -46.14 14.37 -27.38
N ILE A 5 -46.26 15.40 -28.22
CA ILE A 5 -45.24 16.45 -28.38
C ILE A 5 -45.11 17.31 -27.12
N LEU A 6 -46.22 17.58 -26.40
CA LEU A 6 -46.18 18.36 -25.16
C LEU A 6 -45.52 17.57 -24.00
N LEU A 7 -45.69 16.25 -23.97
CA LEU A 7 -45.07 15.36 -22.97
C LEU A 7 -43.55 15.25 -23.20
N LEU A 8 -43.12 15.24 -24.47
CA LEU A 8 -41.70 15.24 -24.84
C LEU A 8 -41.00 16.57 -24.50
N ILE A 9 -41.70 17.70 -24.64
CA ILE A 9 -41.16 19.01 -24.23
C ILE A 9 -41.06 19.13 -22.69
N PHE A 10 -42.00 18.54 -21.95
CA PHE A 10 -41.99 18.52 -20.49
C PHE A 10 -40.85 17.63 -19.94
N CYS A 11 -40.54 16.51 -20.60
CA CYS A 11 -39.40 15.67 -20.22
C CYS A 11 -38.02 16.28 -20.54
N ILE A 12 -37.92 17.13 -21.57
CA ILE A 12 -36.64 17.80 -21.92
C ILE A 12 -36.31 18.92 -20.92
N ILE A 13 -37.31 19.54 -20.28
CA ILE A 13 -37.10 20.61 -19.28
C ILE A 13 -36.74 20.02 -17.90
N LEU A 14 -37.06 18.76 -17.62
CA LEU A 14 -36.68 18.05 -16.38
C LEU A 14 -35.28 17.39 -16.45
N GLY A 15 -34.56 17.53 -17.57
CA GLY A 15 -33.29 16.85 -17.83
C GLY A 15 -32.02 17.57 -17.35
N THR A 16 -32.09 18.80 -16.82
CA THR A 16 -30.90 19.43 -16.25
C THR A 16 -30.76 19.01 -14.79
N ALA A 17 -30.04 17.93 -14.56
CA ALA A 17 -29.42 17.67 -13.27
C ALA A 17 -28.70 18.96 -12.84
N PHE A 18 -29.06 19.51 -11.68
CA PHE A 18 -28.31 20.60 -11.07
C PHE A 18 -26.91 20.08 -10.72
N GLY A 19 -25.96 20.23 -11.62
CA GLY A 19 -24.55 20.03 -11.32
C GLY A 19 -24.13 21.08 -10.31
N GLN A 20 -23.65 20.63 -9.14
CA GLN A 20 -23.03 21.51 -8.16
C GLN A 20 -21.54 21.55 -8.46
N ASP A 21 -20.94 22.74 -8.52
CA ASP A 21 -19.57 22.91 -9.03
C ASP A 21 -18.53 23.02 -7.91
N ALA A 22 -17.28 22.63 -8.21
CA ALA A 22 -16.13 22.93 -7.35
C ALA A 22 -15.93 24.44 -7.22
N ILE A 23 -15.99 25.13 -8.36
CA ILE A 23 -15.88 26.58 -8.48
C ILE A 23 -17.13 27.05 -9.23
N LEU A 24 -18.01 27.77 -8.55
CA LEU A 24 -19.20 28.33 -9.14
C LEU A 24 -18.92 29.75 -9.63
N THR A 25 -19.13 30.01 -10.93
CA THR A 25 -18.97 31.36 -11.49
C THR A 25 -20.32 31.98 -11.79
N LEU A 26 -20.59 33.16 -11.22
CA LEU A 26 -21.81 33.95 -11.42
C LEU A 26 -21.47 35.18 -12.25
N ASN A 27 -22.14 35.36 -13.39
CA ASN A 27 -21.85 36.44 -14.35
C ASN A 27 -23.11 37.03 -15.01
N SER A 28 -24.30 36.69 -14.51
CA SER A 28 -25.58 37.19 -15.02
C SER A 28 -26.52 37.64 -13.89
N PRO A 29 -27.50 38.53 -14.18
CA PRO A 29 -28.49 38.96 -13.20
C PRO A 29 -29.37 37.82 -12.70
N LEU A 30 -29.58 37.74 -11.39
CA LEU A 30 -30.46 36.79 -10.72
C LEU A 30 -31.61 37.51 -10.00
N SER A 31 -32.74 36.82 -9.87
CA SER A 31 -33.90 37.26 -9.08
C SER A 31 -34.59 36.06 -8.44
N GLY A 32 -35.55 36.28 -7.55
CA GLY A 32 -36.22 35.19 -6.83
C GLY A 32 -35.36 34.62 -5.69
N ASN A 33 -35.82 33.54 -5.06
CA ASN A 33 -35.03 32.88 -4.03
C ASN A 33 -33.87 32.08 -4.65
N GLN A 34 -32.63 32.39 -4.28
CA GLN A 34 -31.43 31.79 -4.86
C GLN A 34 -30.61 31.13 -3.75
N ASN A 35 -30.28 29.84 -3.94
CA ASN A 35 -29.35 29.12 -3.08
C ASN A 35 -28.20 28.57 -3.93
N LYS A 36 -26.99 29.09 -3.71
CA LYS A 36 -25.77 28.76 -4.46
C LYS A 36 -24.76 28.11 -3.52
N VAL A 37 -24.32 26.91 -3.87
CA VAL A 37 -23.34 26.14 -3.10
C VAL A 37 -22.20 25.71 -4.01
N ALA A 38 -20.96 25.85 -3.53
CA ALA A 38 -19.76 25.36 -4.21
C ALA A 38 -18.80 24.73 -3.18
N ARG A 39 -17.86 23.90 -3.64
CA ARG A 39 -16.87 23.26 -2.74
C ARG A 39 -15.69 24.16 -2.38
N ASP A 40 -15.14 24.85 -3.38
CA ASP A 40 -13.85 25.55 -3.26
C ASP A 40 -14.03 27.07 -3.34
N ALA A 41 -14.81 27.56 -4.31
CA ALA A 41 -15.01 29.00 -4.49
C ALA A 41 -16.33 29.36 -5.18
N ILE A 42 -16.85 30.56 -4.86
CA ILE A 42 -17.93 31.22 -5.58
C ILE A 42 -17.39 32.53 -6.12
N ILE A 43 -17.26 32.64 -7.44
CA ILE A 43 -16.68 33.79 -8.13
C ILE A 43 -17.80 34.61 -8.73
N MET A 44 -17.92 35.87 -8.31
CA MET A 44 -18.88 36.83 -8.86
C MET A 44 -18.17 37.73 -9.86
N ASN A 45 -18.32 37.43 -11.15
CA ASN A 45 -17.72 38.18 -12.24
C ASN A 45 -18.59 39.39 -12.65
N PRO A 46 -18.00 40.39 -13.35
CA PRO A 46 -18.78 41.47 -13.96
C PRO A 46 -19.97 40.94 -14.77
N GLY A 47 -21.14 41.56 -14.58
CA GLY A 47 -22.41 41.07 -15.12
C GLY A 47 -23.31 40.38 -14.09
N PHE A 48 -22.77 39.99 -12.93
CA PHE A 48 -23.57 39.53 -11.81
C PHE A 48 -24.32 40.68 -11.13
N SER A 49 -25.61 40.48 -10.89
CA SER A 49 -26.43 41.30 -10.00
C SER A 49 -27.54 40.45 -9.37
N TYR A 50 -28.06 40.87 -8.23
CA TYR A 50 -29.22 40.22 -7.60
C TYR A 50 -30.31 41.26 -7.33
N THR A 51 -31.53 40.99 -7.80
CA THR A 51 -32.70 41.85 -7.56
C THR A 51 -33.57 41.25 -6.44
N PRO A 52 -33.52 41.79 -5.21
CA PRO A 52 -34.36 41.31 -4.12
C PRO A 52 -35.83 41.71 -4.29
N SER A 53 -36.73 40.88 -3.79
CA SER A 53 -38.15 41.23 -3.57
C SER A 53 -38.60 40.68 -2.21
N SER A 54 -39.76 41.13 -1.70
CA SER A 54 -40.28 40.67 -0.42
C SER A 54 -40.32 39.13 -0.36
N GLY A 55 -39.65 38.54 0.62
CA GLY A 55 -39.56 37.08 0.82
C GLY A 55 -38.47 36.34 0.03
N ASN A 56 -37.68 37.03 -0.81
CA ASN A 56 -36.63 36.41 -1.62
C ASN A 56 -35.24 36.76 -1.10
N ALA A 57 -34.39 35.74 -0.92
CA ALA A 57 -33.00 35.89 -0.51
C ALA A 57 -32.04 35.28 -1.53
N PHE A 58 -30.82 35.82 -1.58
CA PHE A 58 -29.69 35.19 -2.23
C PHE A 58 -28.75 34.66 -1.15
N THR A 59 -28.54 33.34 -1.12
CA THR A 59 -27.57 32.68 -0.25
C THR A 59 -26.48 32.04 -1.08
N ALA A 60 -25.23 32.31 -0.70
CA ALA A 60 -24.04 31.72 -1.29
C ALA A 60 -23.19 31.13 -0.16
N SER A 61 -22.83 29.84 -0.25
CA SER A 61 -22.07 29.17 0.81
C SER A 61 -21.08 28.15 0.25
N ILE A 62 -19.96 28.01 0.94
CA ILE A 62 -19.00 26.94 0.68
C ILE A 62 -19.37 25.70 1.50
N ASN A 63 -19.40 24.54 0.85
CA ASN A 63 -19.57 23.25 1.52
C ASN A 63 -18.39 22.33 1.18
N ALA A 64 -17.45 22.18 2.13
CA ALA A 64 -16.29 21.31 1.95
C ALA A 64 -16.64 19.81 1.84
N GLY A 65 -17.84 19.40 2.27
CA GLY A 65 -18.35 18.04 2.16
C GLY A 65 -19.01 17.72 0.82
N LEU A 66 -18.96 18.63 -0.17
CA LEU A 66 -19.52 18.39 -1.50
C LEU A 66 -18.72 17.32 -2.24
N ILE A 67 -19.37 16.21 -2.56
CA ILE A 67 -18.77 15.14 -3.39
C ILE A 67 -18.96 15.53 -4.85
N LEU A 68 -17.84 15.67 -5.56
CA LEU A 68 -17.82 16.02 -6.97
C LEU A 68 -17.31 14.82 -7.79
N PRO A 69 -17.78 14.66 -9.05
CA PRO A 69 -17.18 13.71 -9.96
C PRO A 69 -15.69 14.00 -10.12
N VAL A 70 -14.86 12.95 -10.13
CA VAL A 70 -13.43 13.09 -10.38
C VAL A 70 -13.21 13.36 -11.87
N THR A 71 -12.58 14.48 -12.19
CA THR A 71 -12.15 14.78 -13.55
C THR A 71 -10.81 14.09 -13.81
N TYR A 72 -10.82 13.06 -14.63
CA TYR A 72 -9.59 12.38 -15.05
C TYR A 72 -8.89 13.19 -16.15
N SER A 73 -7.58 13.40 -16.00
CA SER A 73 -6.77 14.02 -17.05
C SER A 73 -6.52 12.99 -18.16
N SER A 74 -7.04 13.23 -19.36
CA SER A 74 -6.68 12.44 -20.54
C SER A 74 -5.36 12.97 -21.11
N GLY A 75 -4.29 12.19 -21.01
CA GLY A 75 -3.00 12.56 -21.61
C GLY A 75 -1.75 12.20 -20.80
N ASP A 76 -1.82 11.23 -19.89
CA ASP A 76 -0.63 10.75 -19.20
C ASP A 76 0.35 10.11 -20.22
N PRO A 77 1.56 10.68 -20.43
CA PRO A 77 2.55 10.11 -21.35
C PRO A 77 3.09 8.76 -20.90
N TYR A 78 2.79 8.33 -19.67
CA TYR A 78 3.17 7.05 -19.10
C TYR A 78 2.03 6.03 -19.07
N ALA A 79 0.81 6.42 -19.46
CA ALA A 79 -0.30 5.47 -19.59
C ALA A 79 0.00 4.50 -20.74
N SER A 80 0.25 3.24 -20.39
CA SER A 80 0.41 2.19 -21.40
C SER A 80 -0.89 2.06 -22.21
N PRO A 81 -0.81 2.03 -23.56
CA PRO A 81 -2.00 1.97 -24.42
C PRO A 81 -2.83 0.70 -24.24
N ASN A 82 -2.34 -0.28 -23.47
CA ASN A 82 -3.03 -1.54 -23.17
C ASN A 82 -3.80 -1.53 -21.84
N TYR A 83 -3.74 -0.46 -21.05
CA TYR A 83 -4.50 -0.35 -19.80
C TYR A 83 -5.60 0.69 -19.93
N LEU A 84 -6.85 0.22 -19.90
CA LEU A 84 -8.02 1.10 -19.80
C LEU A 84 -8.12 1.60 -18.35
N LEU A 85 -8.26 2.91 -18.18
CA LEU A 85 -8.48 3.49 -16.86
C LEU A 85 -9.88 3.11 -16.37
N ASP A 86 -9.95 2.34 -15.28
CA ASP A 86 -11.22 2.04 -14.62
C ASP A 86 -11.65 3.25 -13.78
N THR A 87 -12.70 3.93 -14.24
CA THR A 87 -13.29 5.10 -13.59
C THR A 87 -14.48 4.75 -12.71
N ALA A 88 -14.80 3.46 -12.54
CA ALA A 88 -15.85 3.02 -11.63
C ALA A 88 -15.49 3.29 -10.16
N TYR A 89 -14.20 3.46 -9.86
CA TYR A 89 -13.70 3.75 -8.52
C TYR A 89 -12.97 5.10 -8.47
N LEU A 90 -13.17 5.82 -7.37
CA LEU A 90 -12.42 7.04 -7.08
C LEU A 90 -10.92 6.70 -6.98
N PRO A 91 -10.02 7.43 -7.67
CA PRO A 91 -8.59 7.21 -7.54
C PRO A 91 -8.16 7.47 -6.09
N GLY A 92 -7.30 6.60 -5.57
CA GLY A 92 -6.77 6.70 -4.20
C GLY A 92 -7.56 5.93 -3.14
N TYR A 93 -8.58 5.14 -3.50
CA TYR A 93 -9.27 4.27 -2.54
C TYR A 93 -8.67 2.86 -2.55
N GLN A 94 -7.71 2.61 -1.67
CA GLN A 94 -7.24 1.27 -1.32
C GLN A 94 -7.73 0.95 0.08
N THR A 95 -8.66 -0.01 0.20
CA THR A 95 -9.23 -0.40 1.48
C THR A 95 -8.15 -1.08 2.33
N GLY A 96 -7.80 -0.47 3.45
CA GLY A 96 -7.00 -1.14 4.48
C GLY A 96 -7.89 -1.84 5.51
N SER A 97 -7.33 -2.83 6.18
CA SER A 97 -8.02 -3.60 7.23
C SER A 97 -7.51 -3.19 8.61
N PRO A 98 -8.33 -2.50 9.44
CA PRO A 98 -7.99 -2.22 10.82
C PRO A 98 -8.18 -3.46 11.70
N SER A 99 -7.27 -3.72 12.63
CA SER A 99 -7.37 -4.77 13.64
C SER A 99 -6.66 -4.39 14.94
N VAL A 100 -6.87 -5.18 15.99
CA VAL A 100 -6.18 -5.04 17.28
C VAL A 100 -5.42 -6.32 17.56
N SER A 101 -4.13 -6.21 17.86
CA SER A 101 -3.30 -7.39 18.17
C SER A 101 -3.68 -8.00 19.53
N PRO A 102 -3.32 -9.27 19.80
CA PRO A 102 -3.48 -9.87 21.13
C PRO A 102 -2.76 -9.12 22.26
N THR A 103 -1.75 -8.30 21.93
CA THR A 103 -1.01 -7.43 22.86
C THR A 103 -1.62 -6.03 22.98
N GLY A 104 -2.77 -5.77 22.34
CA GLY A 104 -3.47 -4.49 22.38
C GLY A 104 -2.91 -3.42 21.43
N ALA A 105 -2.10 -3.78 20.44
CA ALA A 105 -1.61 -2.84 19.44
C ALA A 105 -2.70 -2.51 18.42
N SER A 106 -2.75 -1.25 17.96
CA SER A 106 -3.53 -0.87 16.78
C SER A 106 -2.76 -1.29 15.54
N VAL A 107 -3.39 -2.09 14.68
CA VAL A 107 -2.81 -2.63 13.45
C VAL A 107 -3.64 -2.18 12.25
N TYR A 108 -2.97 -1.75 11.19
CA TYR A 108 -3.62 -1.36 9.94
C TYR A 108 -2.86 -1.92 8.75
N GLU A 109 -3.52 -2.73 7.92
CA GLU A 109 -2.90 -3.36 6.77
C GLU A 109 -3.47 -2.79 5.47
N ILE A 110 -2.59 -2.33 4.57
CA ILE A 110 -2.94 -1.83 3.24
C ILE A 110 -2.32 -2.80 2.22
N PRO A 111 -3.11 -3.69 1.59
CA PRO A 111 -2.58 -4.63 0.60
C PRO A 111 -2.07 -3.85 -0.62
N LEU A 112 -0.95 -4.24 -1.21
CA LEU A 112 -0.44 -3.64 -2.45
C LEU A 112 -0.87 -4.51 -3.64
N PHE A 113 -1.58 -3.92 -4.59
CA PHE A 113 -2.00 -4.63 -5.79
C PHE A 113 -0.81 -4.82 -6.74
N ALA A 114 -0.53 -6.06 -7.08
CA ALA A 114 0.34 -6.42 -8.19
C ALA A 114 -0.46 -7.12 -9.29
N PRO A 115 -0.12 -6.89 -10.57
CA PRO A 115 -0.75 -7.64 -11.66
C PRO A 115 -0.45 -9.13 -11.51
N GLN A 116 -1.40 -9.97 -11.93
CA GLN A 116 -1.27 -11.42 -11.83
C GLN A 116 -0.01 -11.90 -12.57
N GLY A 117 0.86 -12.58 -11.83
CA GLY A 117 2.06 -13.20 -12.39
C GLY A 117 1.75 -14.43 -13.24
N THR A 118 2.65 -14.75 -14.17
CA THR A 118 2.55 -15.99 -14.96
C THR A 118 2.72 -17.21 -14.05
N GLY A 119 1.88 -18.24 -14.25
CA GLY A 119 1.96 -19.48 -13.47
C GLY A 119 1.59 -19.35 -11.98
N GLY A 120 0.85 -18.29 -11.58
CA GLY A 120 0.47 -18.06 -10.18
C GLY A 120 1.64 -17.62 -9.29
N MET A 121 2.60 -16.91 -9.89
CA MET A 121 3.74 -16.29 -9.22
C MET A 121 3.52 -14.77 -9.14
N ASP A 122 2.50 -14.37 -8.41
CA ASP A 122 2.25 -12.97 -8.05
C ASP A 122 2.92 -12.62 -6.71
N PRO A 123 3.46 -11.40 -6.54
CA PRO A 123 3.97 -10.95 -5.27
C PRO A 123 2.80 -10.54 -4.36
N ASP A 124 2.77 -11.09 -3.15
CA ASP A 124 1.85 -10.69 -2.10
C ASP A 124 2.57 -9.73 -1.16
N LEU A 125 2.27 -8.43 -1.26
CA LEU A 125 2.91 -7.38 -0.48
C LEU A 125 1.84 -6.52 0.19
N SER A 126 2.12 -6.04 1.39
CA SER A 126 1.24 -5.10 2.09
C SER A 126 2.02 -4.10 2.94
N ILE A 127 1.51 -2.88 3.07
CA ILE A 127 2.01 -1.92 4.05
C ILE A 127 1.30 -2.19 5.36
N VAL A 128 2.05 -2.46 6.42
CA VAL A 128 1.51 -2.77 7.74
C VAL A 128 1.93 -1.69 8.72
N TYR A 129 0.96 -1.06 9.36
CA TYR A 129 1.15 -0.24 10.54
C TYR A 129 0.92 -1.07 11.81
N ASN A 130 1.77 -0.89 12.81
CA ASN A 130 1.58 -1.41 14.15
C ASN A 130 2.07 -0.38 15.18
N SER A 131 1.17 0.05 16.06
CA SER A 131 1.45 1.10 17.05
C SER A 131 2.50 0.73 18.11
N GLN A 132 2.87 -0.54 18.23
CA GLN A 132 3.88 -1.05 19.16
C GLN A 132 5.20 -1.41 18.46
N THR A 133 5.26 -1.33 17.13
CA THR A 133 6.50 -1.56 16.37
C THR A 133 7.34 -0.29 16.34
N GLY A 134 8.67 -0.45 16.40
CA GLY A 134 9.62 0.65 16.27
C GLY A 134 9.71 1.21 14.84
N ASN A 135 10.86 1.78 14.49
CA ASN A 135 11.11 2.30 13.14
C ASN A 135 11.20 1.15 12.12
N GLY A 136 10.29 1.13 11.15
CA GLY A 136 10.37 0.24 9.99
C GLY A 136 10.87 0.96 8.74
N ILE A 137 10.98 0.23 7.63
CA ILE A 137 11.55 0.76 6.37
C ILE A 137 10.71 1.89 5.74
N LEU A 138 9.45 2.02 6.15
CA LEU A 138 8.52 3.06 5.70
C LEU A 138 8.30 4.15 6.77
N GLY A 139 9.04 4.11 7.87
CA GLY A 139 8.96 5.07 8.99
C GLY A 139 8.47 4.46 10.31
N PRO A 140 8.27 5.30 11.35
CA PRO A 140 7.84 4.85 12.67
C PRO A 140 6.51 4.09 12.63
N GLY A 141 6.51 2.85 13.13
CA GLY A 141 5.32 2.00 13.17
C GLY A 141 4.89 1.42 11.82
N PHE A 142 5.51 1.80 10.69
CA PHE A 142 5.18 1.31 9.35
C PHE A 142 6.26 0.38 8.80
N THR A 143 5.84 -0.79 8.29
CA THR A 143 6.72 -1.73 7.61
C THR A 143 6.10 -2.23 6.31
N LEU A 144 6.91 -2.84 5.46
CA LEU A 144 6.47 -3.60 4.29
C LEU A 144 6.43 -5.09 4.67
N SER A 145 5.26 -5.69 4.55
CA SER A 145 5.01 -7.12 4.71
C SER A 145 5.08 -7.84 3.37
N GLY A 146 5.22 -9.16 3.42
CA GLY A 146 5.33 -10.02 2.24
C GLY A 146 6.76 -10.22 1.71
N MET A 147 7.75 -9.58 2.35
CA MET A 147 9.15 -9.85 2.08
C MET A 147 9.66 -10.99 2.96
N SER A 148 10.24 -12.01 2.33
CA SER A 148 10.95 -13.07 3.05
C SER A 148 12.43 -12.71 3.20
N ILE A 149 13.02 -12.99 4.37
CA ILE A 149 14.41 -12.65 4.68
C ILE A 149 15.11 -13.81 5.37
N ILE A 150 16.38 -14.01 5.02
CA ILE A 150 17.30 -14.78 5.87
C ILE A 150 18.14 -13.79 6.67
N SER A 151 18.02 -13.84 7.99
CA SER A 151 18.71 -12.94 8.92
C SER A 151 19.71 -13.69 9.79
N ARG A 152 20.66 -12.94 10.35
CA ARG A 152 21.54 -13.43 11.41
C ARG A 152 20.82 -13.27 12.74
N ILE A 153 20.82 -14.32 13.55
CA ILE A 153 20.29 -14.33 14.91
C ILE A 153 21.36 -14.77 15.90
N ASN A 154 21.20 -14.37 17.15
CA ASN A 154 22.00 -14.94 18.23
C ASN A 154 21.55 -16.38 18.50
N LEU A 155 22.48 -17.24 18.91
CA LEU A 155 22.14 -18.57 19.40
C LEU A 155 21.22 -18.43 20.63
N PRO A 156 20.00 -18.98 20.60
CA PRO A 156 19.08 -18.86 21.72
C PRO A 156 19.61 -19.65 22.92
N TYR A 157 19.28 -19.20 24.13
CA TYR A 157 19.84 -19.73 25.38
C TYR A 157 19.66 -21.24 25.53
N TYR A 158 18.50 -21.78 25.11
CA TYR A 158 18.22 -23.22 25.19
C TYR A 158 19.04 -24.08 24.20
N ALA A 159 19.56 -23.47 23.13
CA ALA A 159 20.41 -24.15 22.15
C ALA A 159 21.91 -23.95 22.45
N ARG A 160 22.23 -23.28 23.56
CA ARG A 160 23.59 -23.01 24.00
C ARG A 160 24.05 -24.14 24.94
N ASN A 161 25.15 -24.80 24.60
CA ASN A 161 25.75 -25.83 25.45
C ASN A 161 26.74 -25.25 26.49
N GLU A 162 26.93 -23.92 26.55
CA GLU A 162 27.90 -23.22 27.42
C GLU A 162 27.39 -21.85 27.94
N SER A 163 28.11 -21.21 28.88
CA SER A 163 27.75 -19.94 29.55
C SER A 163 27.74 -18.71 28.59
N PRO A 164 26.90 -17.68 28.80
CA PRO A 164 26.73 -16.51 27.91
C PRO A 164 27.91 -15.53 27.77
N GLU A 165 29.11 -15.82 28.30
CA GLU A 165 30.20 -14.84 28.43
C GLU A 165 31.13 -14.66 27.20
N LEU A 166 30.93 -15.40 26.10
CA LEU A 166 31.74 -15.24 24.89
C LEU A 166 30.91 -14.65 23.75
N LEU A 167 30.88 -13.32 23.70
CA LEU A 167 30.39 -12.49 22.60
C LEU A 167 31.36 -12.51 21.39
N ASP A 168 32.02 -13.65 21.14
CA ASP A 168 32.88 -13.77 19.98
C ASP A 168 32.03 -14.01 18.74
N ASN A 169 32.44 -13.38 17.62
CA ASN A 169 31.66 -13.26 16.38
C ASN A 169 31.31 -14.59 15.66
N LEU A 170 31.56 -15.73 16.29
CA LEU A 170 31.40 -17.10 15.76
C LEU A 170 30.03 -17.73 16.05
N ASP A 171 29.25 -17.20 16.99
CA ASP A 171 27.96 -17.77 17.45
C ASP A 171 26.72 -17.27 16.67
N LYS A 172 26.90 -16.69 15.48
CA LYS A 172 25.76 -16.15 14.73
C LYS A 172 25.10 -17.26 13.91
N GLN A 173 23.88 -17.61 14.29
CA GLN A 173 23.02 -18.54 13.59
C GLN A 173 22.22 -17.81 12.51
N PHE A 174 21.56 -18.56 11.64
CA PHE A 174 20.68 -18.00 10.61
C PHE A 174 19.21 -18.26 10.97
N ALA A 175 18.32 -17.42 10.50
CA ALA A 175 16.88 -17.65 10.57
C ALA A 175 16.22 -17.29 9.24
N LEU A 176 15.30 -18.12 8.77
CA LEU A 176 14.40 -17.82 7.66
C LEU A 176 13.10 -17.27 8.25
N ASP A 177 12.78 -16.01 7.98
CA ASP A 177 11.56 -15.34 8.47
C ASP A 177 11.38 -15.46 9.99
N GLY A 178 12.50 -15.37 10.73
CA GLY A 178 12.55 -15.51 12.18
C GLY A 178 12.57 -16.96 12.69
N ASN A 179 12.39 -17.94 11.82
CA ASN A 179 12.49 -19.36 12.16
C ASN A 179 13.94 -19.84 12.03
N ARG A 180 14.55 -20.21 13.15
CA ARG A 180 15.98 -20.58 13.22
C ARG A 180 16.32 -21.71 12.26
N LEU A 181 17.47 -21.61 11.61
CA LEU A 181 18.03 -22.64 10.76
C LEU A 181 18.91 -23.58 11.60
N VAL A 182 18.64 -24.88 11.48
CA VAL A 182 19.38 -25.97 12.11
C VAL A 182 20.20 -26.68 11.05
N LEU A 183 21.52 -26.77 11.26
CA LEU A 183 22.44 -27.45 10.35
C LEU A 183 22.13 -28.96 10.33
N ILE A 184 21.97 -29.52 9.13
CA ILE A 184 21.73 -30.95 8.92
C ILE A 184 22.88 -31.63 8.18
N SER A 185 23.69 -30.89 7.42
CA SER A 185 24.85 -31.42 6.70
C SER A 185 25.87 -30.34 6.38
N GLY A 186 27.15 -30.72 6.30
CA GLY A 186 28.27 -29.81 6.08
C GLY A 186 28.74 -29.10 7.36
N SER A 187 29.39 -27.96 7.18
CA SER A 187 29.90 -27.12 8.28
C SER A 187 29.20 -25.78 8.30
N HIS A 188 28.85 -25.28 9.48
CA HIS A 188 28.13 -24.01 9.62
C HIS A 188 28.78 -22.87 8.83
N ALA A 189 27.95 -22.13 8.10
CA ALA A 189 28.31 -21.00 7.25
C ALA A 189 29.48 -21.27 6.25
N GLN A 190 29.65 -22.53 5.83
CA GLN A 190 30.58 -22.93 4.77
C GLN A 190 29.82 -23.34 3.50
N ASN A 191 30.45 -23.13 2.34
CA ASN A 191 29.88 -23.47 1.05
C ASN A 191 29.36 -24.92 1.01
N GLY A 192 28.10 -25.10 0.64
CA GLY A 192 27.41 -26.39 0.59
C GLY A 192 26.77 -26.83 1.91
N ALA A 193 26.82 -26.03 2.97
CA ALA A 193 26.11 -26.32 4.20
C ALA A 193 24.59 -26.35 3.98
N VAL A 194 23.94 -27.36 4.55
CA VAL A 194 22.49 -27.58 4.38
C VAL A 194 21.80 -27.45 5.72
N TYR A 195 20.68 -26.72 5.74
CA TYR A 195 19.88 -26.43 6.91
C TYR A 195 18.41 -26.79 6.67
N LYS A 196 17.71 -26.94 7.79
CA LYS A 196 16.25 -26.95 7.89
C LYS A 196 15.79 -25.94 8.92
N THR A 197 14.52 -25.57 8.88
CA THR A 197 13.96 -24.70 9.91
C THR A 197 13.67 -25.48 11.20
N GLU A 198 13.86 -24.84 12.34
CA GLU A 198 13.64 -25.42 13.67
C GLU A 198 12.17 -25.80 13.88
N ASN A 199 11.25 -24.88 13.57
CA ASN A 199 9.87 -25.25 13.29
C ASN A 199 9.81 -25.75 11.85
N GLU A 200 9.66 -27.05 11.65
CA GLU A 200 9.81 -27.68 10.33
C GLU A 200 8.80 -27.14 9.31
N THR A 201 9.31 -26.66 8.18
CA THR A 201 8.54 -26.17 7.02
C THR A 201 8.65 -27.09 5.81
N PHE A 202 9.48 -28.13 5.91
CA PHE A 202 9.93 -29.04 4.86
C PHE A 202 10.70 -28.35 3.74
N SER A 203 11.23 -27.16 4.02
CA SER A 203 12.14 -26.46 3.12
C SER A 203 13.57 -26.94 3.35
N VAL A 204 14.34 -27.05 2.28
CA VAL A 204 15.78 -27.35 2.32
C VAL A 204 16.53 -26.08 1.97
N ILE A 205 17.38 -25.61 2.88
CA ILE A 205 18.12 -24.37 2.73
C ILE A 205 19.59 -24.70 2.54
N THR A 206 20.18 -24.30 1.42
CA THR A 206 21.61 -24.51 1.12
C THR A 206 22.34 -23.18 1.13
N PHE A 207 23.45 -23.12 1.84
CA PHE A 207 24.34 -21.96 1.87
C PHE A 207 25.44 -22.09 0.81
N PHE A 208 25.74 -20.99 0.14
CA PHE A 208 26.78 -20.90 -0.87
C PHE A 208 27.74 -19.75 -0.56
N GLY A 209 29.01 -19.95 -0.93
CA GLY A 209 30.09 -19.02 -0.67
C GLY A 209 30.75 -19.21 0.70
N THR A 210 31.52 -18.21 1.10
CA THR A 210 32.20 -18.18 2.40
C THR A 210 31.65 -17.03 3.21
N PHE A 211 31.30 -17.31 4.47
CA PHE A 211 30.79 -16.28 5.37
C PHE A 211 31.73 -15.07 5.46
N GLY A 212 31.18 -13.85 5.33
CA GLY A 212 31.95 -12.61 5.40
C GLY A 212 32.75 -12.28 4.13
N SER A 213 32.61 -13.07 3.06
CA SER A 213 33.25 -12.77 1.77
C SER A 213 32.55 -11.68 0.97
N GLY A 214 31.30 -11.33 1.32
CA GLY A 214 30.43 -10.43 0.57
C GLY A 214 29.66 -11.12 -0.56
N SER A 215 30.08 -12.32 -0.97
CA SER A 215 29.47 -13.13 -2.05
C SER A 215 28.62 -14.30 -1.53
N GLU A 216 28.36 -14.39 -0.23
CA GLU A 216 27.57 -15.46 0.37
C GLU A 216 26.06 -15.35 0.07
N TRP A 217 25.39 -16.45 -0.23
CA TRP A 217 23.97 -16.45 -0.54
C TRP A 217 23.31 -17.76 -0.13
N PHE A 218 21.98 -17.78 -0.12
CA PHE A 218 21.21 -18.96 0.24
C PHE A 218 20.24 -19.33 -0.87
N GLN A 219 20.12 -20.63 -1.11
CA GLN A 219 19.05 -21.20 -1.91
C GLN A 219 18.06 -21.90 -0.98
N VAL A 220 16.77 -21.61 -1.12
CA VAL A 220 15.70 -22.32 -0.43
C VAL A 220 14.90 -23.11 -1.46
N LYS A 221 14.84 -24.42 -1.29
CA LYS A 221 13.90 -25.30 -2.00
C LYS A 221 12.74 -25.61 -1.08
N THR A 222 11.57 -25.07 -1.39
CA THR A 222 10.35 -25.25 -0.61
C THR A 222 9.68 -26.57 -0.96
N LYS A 223 8.78 -27.03 -0.08
CA LYS A 223 8.06 -28.31 -0.25
C LYS A 223 7.21 -28.41 -1.52
N ASP A 224 6.80 -27.27 -2.06
CA ASP A 224 5.99 -27.13 -3.29
C ASP A 224 6.86 -27.07 -4.57
N GLY A 225 8.18 -27.20 -4.42
CA GLY A 225 9.12 -27.24 -5.54
C GLY A 225 9.64 -25.87 -5.99
N ARG A 226 9.25 -24.77 -5.35
CA ARG A 226 9.82 -23.45 -5.66
C ARG A 226 11.28 -23.39 -5.23
N THR A 227 12.08 -22.65 -5.99
CA THR A 227 13.45 -22.29 -5.64
C THR A 227 13.50 -20.79 -5.44
N ILE A 228 13.93 -20.37 -4.25
CA ILE A 228 14.04 -18.97 -3.84
C ILE A 228 15.50 -18.70 -3.52
N GLU A 229 16.03 -17.58 -4.00
CA GLU A 229 17.42 -17.18 -3.78
C GLU A 229 17.49 -15.93 -2.93
N TYR A 230 18.35 -15.94 -1.91
CA TYR A 230 18.55 -14.82 -0.99
C TYR A 230 20.02 -14.39 -1.06
N GLY A 231 20.26 -13.13 -1.43
CA GLY A 231 21.61 -12.59 -1.52
C GLY A 231 22.38 -12.93 -2.81
N ASN A 232 21.77 -13.57 -3.82
CA ASN A 232 22.50 -13.91 -5.06
C ASN A 232 22.68 -12.73 -6.03
N GLY A 233 21.89 -11.66 -5.87
CA GLY A 233 21.99 -10.43 -6.67
C GLY A 233 22.72 -9.29 -5.97
N THR A 234 23.28 -8.35 -6.74
CA THR A 234 24.05 -7.19 -6.24
C THR A 234 23.31 -6.35 -5.18
N TYR A 235 21.99 -6.21 -5.30
CA TYR A 235 21.16 -5.40 -4.39
C TYR A 235 20.24 -6.24 -3.49
N SER A 236 20.59 -7.52 -3.28
CA SER A 236 19.76 -8.48 -2.54
C SER A 236 20.26 -8.77 -1.12
N LYS A 237 21.14 -7.93 -0.58
CA LYS A 237 21.68 -8.04 0.78
C LYS A 237 21.70 -6.68 1.46
N ILE A 238 21.49 -6.71 2.77
CA ILE A 238 21.76 -5.59 3.66
C ILE A 238 22.89 -6.04 4.59
N THR A 239 24.03 -5.39 4.50
CA THR A 239 25.25 -5.75 5.26
C THR A 239 25.53 -4.79 6.42
N GLU A 240 24.87 -3.63 6.44
CA GLU A 240 24.97 -2.68 7.54
C GLU A 240 23.98 -3.05 8.64
N ASN A 241 24.41 -2.91 9.90
CA ASN A 241 23.53 -3.08 11.06
C ASN A 241 22.58 -1.89 11.08
N PRO A 242 21.29 -2.03 10.73
CA PRO A 242 20.41 -0.89 10.80
C PRO A 242 20.18 -0.62 12.28
N VAL A 243 20.84 0.43 12.78
CA VAL A 243 20.57 0.98 14.11
C VAL A 243 19.21 1.65 14.01
N PHE A 244 18.14 0.85 14.14
CA PHE A 244 16.83 1.38 14.44
C PHE A 244 16.81 1.70 15.92
N TYR A 245 16.93 2.99 16.24
CA TYR A 245 16.61 3.54 17.56
C TYR A 245 15.11 3.39 17.84
#